data_AF-A0A8J7UAD2-F1
#
_entry.id   AF-A0A8J7UAD2-F1
#
_cell.length_a   1.000
_cell.length_b   1.000
_cell.length_c   1.000
_cell.angle_alpha   90.00
_cell.angle_beta   90.00
_cell.angle_gamma   90.00
#
_symmetry.space_group_name_H-M   'P 1'
#
loop_
_entity.id
_entity.type
_entity.pdbx_description
1 polymer ?
#
loop_
_entity_poly.entity_id
_entity_poly.type
_entity_poly.pdbx_seq_one_letter_code
_entity_poly.pdbx_strand_id
1 'polypeptide(L)'
;NWLQRAGIDPFDFLRRYRGRIAYMHVRDQKGDRWTEALGEGDFDLSTFRDVLEEIGFKGDIAIELAHERDHKFVRSMGENFRLSYVNLERALMGK
;
A
#
# COMPACT_ATOMS: atom_id res chain seq x y z
N ASN A 1 4.12 -3.29 -1.34
CA ASN A 1 4.39 -3.63 -2.77
C ASN A 1 5.66 -4.47 -2.99
N TRP A 2 6.84 -4.12 -2.46
CA TRP A 2 8.07 -4.90 -2.70
C TRP A 2 7.97 -6.39 -2.38
N LEU A 3 7.22 -6.76 -1.33
CA LEU A 3 6.91 -8.16 -1.02
C LEU A 3 6.25 -8.88 -2.20
N GLN A 4 5.22 -8.29 -2.80
CA GLN A 4 4.52 -8.84 -3.97
C GLN A 4 5.47 -9.00 -5.16
N ARG A 5 6.35 -8.03 -5.42
CA ARG A 5 7.37 -8.12 -6.49
C ARG A 5 8.43 -9.20 -6.22
N ALA A 6 8.66 -9.54 -4.97
CA ALA A 6 9.51 -10.67 -4.58
C ALA A 6 8.76 -12.02 -4.56
N GLY A 7 7.50 -12.07 -4.97
CA GLY A 7 6.66 -13.28 -4.93
C GLY A 7 6.22 -13.67 -3.52
N ILE A 8 6.27 -12.74 -2.56
CA ILE A 8 5.86 -12.94 -1.18
C ILE A 8 4.45 -12.36 -0.99
N ASP A 9 3.55 -13.19 -0.46
CA ASP A 9 2.23 -12.74 -0.03
C ASP A 9 2.39 -11.73 1.13
N PRO A 10 1.94 -10.46 0.96
CA PRO A 10 2.13 -9.43 1.97
C PRO A 10 1.31 -9.70 3.24
N PHE A 11 0.14 -10.33 3.15
CA PHE A 11 -0.72 -10.59 4.30
C PHE A 11 -0.21 -11.77 5.14
N ASP A 12 0.28 -12.84 4.50
CA ASP A 12 1.01 -13.91 5.20
C ASP A 12 2.27 -13.36 5.89
N PHE A 13 3.02 -12.49 5.21
CA PHE A 13 4.21 -11.86 5.80
C PHE A 13 3.86 -11.04 7.06
N LEU A 14 2.84 -10.19 6.98
CA LEU A 14 2.37 -9.38 8.10
C LEU A 14 1.96 -10.25 9.30
N ARG A 15 1.22 -11.34 9.06
CA ARG A 15 0.83 -12.29 10.11
C ARG A 15 2.03 -13.01 10.72
N ARG A 16 2.94 -13.51 9.88
CA ARG A 16 4.13 -14.27 10.31
C ARG A 16 5.06 -13.44 11.18
N TYR A 17 5.23 -12.16 10.85
CA TYR A 17 6.16 -11.26 11.55
C TYR A 17 5.46 -10.25 12.46
N ARG A 18 4.21 -10.53 12.86
CA ARG A 18 3.47 -9.69 13.81
C ARG A 18 4.30 -9.40 15.07
N GLY A 19 4.25 -8.15 15.54
CA GLY A 19 5.04 -7.69 16.68
C GLY A 19 6.53 -7.40 16.40
N ARG A 20 7.03 -7.65 15.18
CA ARG A 20 8.40 -7.30 14.75
C ARG A 20 8.47 -6.22 13.68
N ILE A 21 7.32 -5.72 13.25
CA ILE A 21 7.21 -4.67 12.24
C ILE A 21 6.86 -3.38 12.97
N ALA A 22 7.75 -2.39 12.90
CA ALA A 22 7.54 -1.08 13.50
C ALA A 22 7.04 -0.03 12.49
N TYR A 23 7.24 -0.29 11.20
CA TYR A 23 7.01 0.66 10.13
C TYR A 23 6.79 -0.08 8.80
N MET A 24 5.99 0.49 7.91
CA MET A 24 5.80 -0.05 6.57
C MET A 24 5.58 1.02 5.51
N HIS A 25 6.04 0.72 4.30
CA HIS A 25 5.73 1.49 3.11
C HIS A 25 4.58 0.83 2.34
N VAL A 26 3.58 1.64 1.99
CA VAL A 26 2.46 1.23 1.15
C VAL A 26 2.51 1.98 -0.18
N ARG A 27 2.22 1.23 -1.23
CA ARG A 27 2.06 1.67 -2.61
C ARG A 27 1.39 0.53 -3.37
N ASP A 28 0.98 0.82 -4.59
CA ASP A 28 0.15 -0.10 -5.37
C ASP A 28 0.76 -0.41 -6.74
N GLN A 29 0.30 -1.49 -7.34
CA GLN A 29 0.65 -1.90 -8.69
C GLN A 29 -0.56 -2.55 -9.35
N LYS A 30 -0.66 -2.40 -10.67
CA LYS A 30 -1.65 -3.12 -11.48
C LYS A 30 -0.91 -4.05 -12.43
N GLY A 31 -1.15 -5.35 -12.31
CA GLY A 31 -0.30 -6.37 -12.94
C GLY A 31 1.14 -6.23 -12.46
N ASP A 32 2.04 -5.92 -13.38
CA ASP A 32 3.49 -5.80 -13.16
C ASP A 32 4.00 -4.35 -13.08
N ARG A 33 3.11 -3.35 -13.21
CA ARG A 33 3.49 -1.92 -13.23
C ARG A 33 2.96 -1.16 -12.03
N TRP A 34 3.76 -0.27 -11.47
CA TRP A 34 3.29 0.64 -10.41
C TRP A 34 2.21 1.59 -10.94
N THR A 35 1.21 1.85 -10.09
CA THR A 35 0.19 2.87 -10.34
C THR A 35 0.65 4.23 -9.82
N GLU A 36 0.02 5.29 -10.32
CA GLU A 36 0.33 6.65 -9.90
C GLU A 36 -0.12 6.93 -8.46
N ALA A 37 -1.23 6.33 -8.01
CA ALA A 37 -1.70 6.41 -6.64
C ALA A 37 -2.01 5.04 -6.03
N LEU A 38 -1.93 4.97 -4.70
CA LEU A 38 -2.39 3.84 -3.91
C LEU A 38 -3.91 3.68 -4.03
N GLY A 39 -4.40 2.47 -4.30
CA GLY A 39 -5.83 2.18 -4.50
C GLY A 39 -6.27 2.19 -5.97
N GLU A 40 -5.35 2.35 -6.91
CA GLU A 40 -5.62 2.24 -8.36
C GLU A 40 -5.18 0.90 -8.95
N GLY A 41 -4.49 0.08 -8.15
CA GLY A 41 -3.95 -1.21 -8.55
C GLY A 41 -4.73 -2.38 -7.94
N ASP A 42 -4.02 -3.50 -7.79
CA ASP A 42 -4.58 -4.78 -7.39
C ASP A 42 -4.39 -5.05 -5.88
N PHE A 43 -3.75 -4.14 -5.13
CA PHE A 43 -3.58 -4.32 -3.69
C PHE A 43 -4.90 -4.13 -2.94
N ASP A 44 -5.36 -5.18 -2.25
CA ASP A 44 -6.62 -5.15 -1.50
C ASP A 44 -6.49 -4.38 -0.18
N LEU A 45 -6.88 -3.10 -0.21
CA LEU A 45 -6.88 -2.23 0.95
C LEU A 45 -7.89 -2.65 2.04
N SER A 46 -8.96 -3.36 1.69
CA SER A 46 -9.94 -3.86 2.67
C SER A 46 -9.33 -5.01 3.47
N THR A 47 -8.79 -6.01 2.79
CA THR A 47 -8.09 -7.11 3.45
C THR A 47 -6.88 -6.59 4.23
N PHE A 48 -6.18 -5.57 3.73
CA PHE A 48 -5.10 -4.92 4.46
C PHE A 48 -5.57 -4.33 5.80
N ARG A 49 -6.68 -3.57 5.83
CA ARG A 49 -7.28 -3.08 7.08
C ARG A 49 -7.52 -4.23 8.06
N ASP A 50 -8.21 -5.27 7.61
CA ASP A 50 -8.59 -6.41 8.46
C ASP A 50 -7.36 -7.12 9.03
N VAL A 51 -6.30 -7.29 8.23
CA VAL A 51 -5.02 -7.87 8.67
C VAL A 51 -4.33 -6.99 9.71
N LEU A 52 -4.30 -5.67 9.51
CA LEU A 52 -3.68 -4.75 10.48
C LEU A 52 -4.40 -4.79 11.83
N GLU A 53 -5.72 -4.87 11.81
CA GLU A 53 -6.55 -5.05 13.02
C GLU A 53 -6.28 -6.40 13.68
N GLU A 54 -6.27 -7.49 12.90
CA GLU A 54 -5.98 -8.86 13.36
C GLU A 54 -4.63 -8.97 14.08
N ILE A 55 -3.57 -8.38 13.50
CA ILE A 55 -2.23 -8.45 14.08
C ILE A 55 -1.96 -7.39 15.15
N GLY A 56 -2.92 -6.49 15.39
CA GLY A 56 -2.79 -5.39 16.33
C GLY A 56 -1.66 -4.42 15.99
N PHE A 57 -1.45 -4.12 14.71
CA PHE A 57 -0.37 -3.22 14.29
C PHE A 57 -0.59 -1.80 14.85
N LYS A 58 0.49 -1.20 15.39
CA LYS A 58 0.49 0.15 15.99
C LYS A 58 1.62 1.04 15.49
N GLY A 59 2.37 0.58 14.48
CA GLY A 59 3.47 1.34 13.89
C GLY A 59 2.98 2.36 12.86
N ASP A 60 3.95 3.07 12.27
CA ASP A 60 3.66 4.06 11.24
C ASP A 60 3.52 3.41 9.85
N ILE A 61 2.65 3.99 9.02
CA ILE A 61 2.44 3.62 7.63
C ILE A 61 2.77 4.83 6.77
N ALA A 62 3.70 4.69 5.84
CA ALA A 62 4.03 5.75 4.90
C ALA A 62 3.65 5.38 3.47
N ILE A 63 3.12 6.36 2.76
CA ILE A 63 2.86 6.27 1.33
C ILE A 63 4.17 6.53 0.60
N GLU A 64 4.59 5.58 -0.23
CA GLU A 64 5.84 5.66 -0.99
C GLU A 64 5.58 5.42 -2.47
N LEU A 65 5.35 6.49 -3.23
CA LEU A 65 5.05 6.38 -4.67
C LEU A 65 6.31 6.06 -5.47
N ALA A 66 6.15 5.21 -6.49
CA ALA A 66 7.20 4.88 -7.45
C ALA A 66 6.58 4.68 -8.83
N HIS A 67 7.39 4.89 -9.86
CA HIS A 67 6.94 4.86 -11.25
C HIS A 67 8.01 4.20 -12.09
N GLU A 68 7.57 3.53 -13.17
CA GLU A 68 8.49 2.97 -14.15
C GLU A 68 9.27 4.09 -14.85
N ARG A 69 10.47 3.78 -15.36
CA ARG A 69 11.33 4.79 -16.01
C ARG A 69 10.66 5.47 -17.21
N ASP A 70 9.80 4.74 -17.92
CA ASP A 70 9.08 5.18 -19.11
C ASP A 70 7.69 5.76 -18.80
N HIS A 71 7.34 5.92 -17.51
CA HIS A 71 6.03 6.37 -17.08
C HIS A 71 5.68 7.76 -17.60
N LYS A 72 4.42 7.94 -18.01
CA LYS A 72 3.86 9.22 -18.45
C LYS A 72 2.86 9.69 -17.42
N PHE A 73 3.25 10.70 -16.65
CA PHE A 73 2.41 11.28 -15.62
C PHE A 73 1.17 11.93 -16.21
N VAL A 74 -0.01 11.55 -15.73
CA VAL A 74 -1.28 12.19 -16.09
C VAL A 74 -1.76 13.19 -15.03
N ARG A 75 -1.15 13.15 -13.84
CA ARG A 75 -1.39 14.04 -12.70
C ARG A 75 -0.07 14.46 -12.06
N SER A 76 -0.09 15.53 -11.26
CA SER A 76 1.06 15.93 -10.46
C SER A 76 1.34 14.95 -9.32
N MET A 77 2.58 14.93 -8.83
CA MET A 77 2.94 14.11 -7.67
C MET A 77 2.11 14.45 -6.41
N GLY A 78 1.78 15.73 -6.23
CA GLY A 78 0.95 16.17 -5.10
C GLY A 78 -0.48 15.64 -5.17
N GLU A 79 -1.09 15.63 -6.35
CA GLU A 79 -2.41 15.03 -6.57
C GLU A 79 -2.38 13.53 -6.33
N ASN A 80 -1.35 12.84 -6.82
CA ASN A 80 -1.16 11.41 -6.63
C ASN A 80 -0.97 11.03 -5.16
N PHE A 81 -0.19 11.81 -4.41
CA PHE A 81 -0.02 11.61 -2.98
C PHE A 81 -1.33 11.88 -2.23
N ARG A 82 -2.06 12.96 -2.57
CA ARG A 82 -3.36 13.29 -1.97
C ARG A 82 -4.37 12.16 -2.19
N LEU A 83 -4.47 11.63 -3.41
CA LEU A 83 -5.37 10.51 -3.72
C LEU A 83 -5.00 9.24 -2.95
N SER A 84 -3.70 8.95 -2.88
CA SER A 84 -3.18 7.81 -2.11
C SER A 84 -3.53 7.94 -0.62
N TYR A 85 -3.40 9.14 -0.06
CA TYR A 85 -3.78 9.43 1.32
C TYR A 85 -5.27 9.22 1.55
N VAL A 86 -6.13 9.79 0.69
CA VAL A 86 -7.59 9.65 0.80
C VAL A 86 -8.02 8.18 0.71
N ASN A 87 -7.43 7.42 -0.21
CA ASN A 87 -7.76 5.99 -0.37
C ASN A 87 -7.35 5.17 0.86
N LEU A 88 -6.15 5.42 1.39
CA LEU A 88 -5.67 4.74 2.59
C LEU A 88 -6.46 5.14 3.84
N GLU A 89 -6.72 6.43 4.04
CA GLU A 89 -7.53 6.96 5.13
C GLU A 89 -8.93 6.35 5.10
N ARG A 90 -9.58 6.33 3.93
CA ARG A 90 -10.89 5.71 3.75
C ARG A 90 -10.87 4.22 4.08
N ALA A 91 -9.85 3.50 3.65
CA ALA A 91 -9.73 2.07 3.92
C ALA A 91 -9.48 1.76 5.40
N LEU A 92 -8.71 2.59 6.11
CA LEU A 92 -8.34 2.33 7.51
C LEU A 92 -9.33 2.92 8.53
N MET A 93 -10.05 3.99 8.17
CA MET A 93 -10.93 4.74 9.07
C MET A 93 -12.41 4.70 8.68
N GLY A 94 -12.73 4.25 7.47
CA GLY A 94 -14.11 4.08 7.02
C GLY A 94 -14.77 2.90 7.73
N LYS A 95 -15.90 3.16 8.40
CA LYS A 95 -16.87 2.13 8.82
C LYS A 95 -17.75 1.73 7.65
#